data_AF-A0AAU9K499-F1
#
_entry.id   AF-A0AAU9K499-F1
#
_cell.length_a   1.000
_cell.length_b   1.000
_cell.length_c   1.000
_cell.angle_alpha   90.00
_cell.angle_beta   90.00
_cell.angle_gamma   90.00
#
_symmetry.space_group_name_H-M   'P 1'
#
loop_
_entity.id
_entity.type
_entity.pdbx_description
1 polymer ?
#
loop_
_entity_poly.entity_id
_entity_poly.type
_entity_poly.pdbx_seq_one_letter_code
_entity_poly.pdbx_strand_id
1 'polypeptide(L)'
;MVLVINRMVLAAVILASISGSLAQESYLFTDEPLEATTCAPYTCKTSKQTFTSETCVFYDTTSNTYYSKSGACSSKTYCSPGNLPANYTCVNNPATVGMAKIGEYCSVVSDCYSTAVSTYASACTSSVCVAQAGHSCLTNGVRDDLWCPAGQYCSVVTADGTTTGTCVAQLTVGSTKCTSNSDCVNNAYCDKTAAAATGTCVELLSVKAGTQVQTCAITQVDGTVGQNLLCESTVCGTVGGVYKCLDSVKSDDSVPMKCTSTGNYDAKCVTKKDSISGASLTNMCECGNNKAGDAYCNLSPGDSHFQSYLKYTKKWLSSSGINKCNTEGRLDSLCQQAWWDKSNIQAWTYYYLLINNYPAVVNAEDCVLENVVAAYKAAKDAYDSSAAFFTLSALVLAAFA
;
A
#
# COMPACT_ATOMS: atom_id res chain seq x y z
N MET A 1 4.61 -7.95 0.46
CA MET A 1 3.54 -8.70 1.15
C MET A 1 2.51 -7.67 1.57
N VAL A 2 1.44 -7.51 0.80
CA VAL A 2 0.32 -6.63 1.17
C VAL A 2 -0.44 -7.37 2.26
N LEU A 3 -0.08 -7.04 3.49
CA LEU A 3 -0.69 -7.59 4.67
C LEU A 3 -2.08 -6.94 4.77
N VAL A 4 -3.13 -7.75 4.63
CA VAL A 4 -4.49 -7.37 5.02
C VAL A 4 -4.48 -7.25 6.55
N ILE A 5 -3.98 -6.12 7.05
CA ILE A 5 -4.03 -5.76 8.47
C ILE A 5 -5.40 -5.15 8.72
N ASN A 6 -6.06 -5.68 9.75
CA ASN A 6 -7.25 -5.17 10.42
C ASN A 6 -7.36 -3.63 10.33
N ARG A 7 -8.28 -3.13 9.49
CA ARG A 7 -8.38 -1.72 9.08
C ARG A 7 -9.36 -0.95 9.95
N MET A 8 -8.90 -0.41 11.08
CA MET A 8 -9.63 0.65 11.81
C MET A 8 -8.76 1.82 12.30
N VAL A 9 -7.50 1.95 11.86
CA VAL A 9 -6.62 3.09 12.25
C VAL A 9 -5.96 3.78 11.05
N LEU A 10 -6.50 3.65 9.84
CA LEU A 10 -5.82 4.09 8.60
C LEU A 10 -6.28 5.46 8.04
N ALA A 11 -7.05 6.25 8.78
CA ALA A 11 -7.54 7.56 8.30
C ALA A 11 -6.75 8.78 8.82
N ALA A 12 -5.69 8.57 9.60
CA ALA A 12 -4.83 9.63 10.16
C ALA A 12 -3.33 9.41 10.02
N VAL A 13 -2.97 8.23 9.51
CA VAL A 13 -1.62 7.68 9.59
C VAL A 13 -1.16 7.40 8.16
N ILE A 14 -0.78 8.47 7.47
CA ILE A 14 0.19 8.37 6.37
C ILE A 14 1.45 9.05 6.87
N LEU A 15 2.23 8.31 7.67
CA LEU A 15 3.63 8.52 8.07
C LEU A 15 3.94 7.62 9.29
N ALA A 16 4.12 6.30 9.11
CA ALA A 16 4.91 5.40 9.99
C ALA A 16 4.88 3.91 9.58
N SER A 17 6.08 3.38 9.28
CA SER A 17 6.65 2.02 9.42
C SER A 17 5.80 0.81 9.84
N ILE A 18 5.99 -0.31 9.12
CA ILE A 18 6.15 -1.66 9.69
C ILE A 18 7.37 -2.33 9.02
N SER A 19 8.41 -2.64 9.80
CA SER A 19 9.47 -3.60 9.50
C SER A 19 9.62 -4.51 10.73
N GLY A 20 9.72 -5.83 10.53
CA GLY A 20 9.98 -6.80 11.60
C GLY A 20 9.27 -8.14 11.45
N SER A 21 10.06 -9.18 11.18
CA SER A 21 9.85 -10.64 11.32
C SER A 21 8.45 -11.17 11.71
N LEU A 22 7.87 -12.00 10.83
CA LEU A 22 6.73 -12.87 11.14
C LEU A 22 7.22 -14.29 11.44
N ALA A 23 7.20 -14.66 12.73
CA ALA A 23 7.08 -16.05 13.13
C ALA A 23 5.60 -16.46 13.04
N GLN A 24 5.34 -17.64 12.50
CA GLN A 24 4.00 -18.23 12.34
C GLN A 24 3.34 -18.51 13.69
N GLU A 25 2.16 -17.94 13.93
CA GLU A 25 1.12 -18.57 14.75
C GLU A 25 -0.08 -18.89 13.86
N SER A 26 -0.45 -20.16 13.85
CA SER A 26 -1.58 -20.71 13.11
C SER A 26 -2.87 -20.41 13.90
N TYR A 27 -3.59 -19.37 13.50
CA TYR A 27 -4.97 -19.16 13.94
C TYR A 27 -5.90 -20.03 13.09
N LEU A 28 -6.42 -21.09 13.72
CA LEU A 28 -7.58 -21.84 13.25
C LEU A 28 -8.79 -20.89 13.24
N PHE A 29 -9.18 -20.41 12.06
CA PHE A 29 -10.48 -19.78 11.87
C PHE A 29 -11.56 -20.85 12.03
N THR A 30 -12.37 -20.73 13.07
CA THR A 30 -13.61 -21.48 13.19
C THR A 30 -14.64 -20.86 12.24
N ASP A 31 -15.14 -21.64 11.29
CA ASP A 31 -16.21 -21.30 10.35
C ASP A 31 -17.55 -21.09 11.08
N GLU A 32 -17.69 -20.05 11.90
CA GLU A 32 -19.01 -19.53 12.21
C GLU A 32 -19.48 -18.62 11.07
N PRO A 33 -20.68 -18.85 10.49
CA PRO A 33 -21.21 -17.98 9.46
C PRO A 33 -21.43 -16.59 10.06
N LEU A 34 -20.60 -15.63 9.69
CA LEU A 34 -20.88 -14.22 9.94
C LEU A 34 -22.23 -13.90 9.28
N GLU A 35 -23.24 -13.63 10.10
CA GLU A 35 -24.51 -13.04 9.69
C GLU A 35 -24.24 -11.88 8.70
N ALA A 36 -24.98 -11.86 7.59
CA ALA A 36 -24.83 -10.84 6.56
C ALA A 36 -25.02 -9.46 7.18
N THR A 37 -23.91 -8.76 7.44
CA THR A 37 -23.95 -7.44 8.07
C THR A 37 -24.43 -6.44 7.04
N THR A 38 -25.66 -5.94 7.21
CA THR A 38 -26.17 -4.83 6.40
C THR A 38 -25.27 -3.61 6.61
N CYS A 39 -24.68 -3.07 5.54
CA CYS A 39 -23.84 -1.89 5.65
C CYS A 39 -24.64 -0.66 6.07
N ALA A 40 -24.10 0.10 7.02
CA ALA A 40 -24.67 1.37 7.42
C ALA A 40 -24.55 2.39 6.27
N PRO A 41 -25.63 3.12 5.90
CA PRO A 41 -25.54 4.20 4.94
C PRO A 41 -24.69 5.37 5.45
N TYR A 42 -24.02 6.06 4.53
CA TYR A 42 -23.30 7.31 4.79
C TYR A 42 -23.84 8.42 3.90
N THR A 43 -24.09 9.60 4.46
CA THR A 43 -24.54 10.76 3.69
C THR A 43 -24.07 12.07 4.30
N CYS A 44 -24.17 13.17 3.56
CA CYS A 44 -23.90 14.50 4.11
C CYS A 44 -24.90 14.90 5.19
N LYS A 45 -24.41 15.67 6.17
CA LYS A 45 -25.22 16.30 7.21
C LYS A 45 -26.42 17.01 6.60
N THR A 46 -27.61 16.73 7.14
CA THR A 46 -28.84 17.48 6.82
C THR A 46 -29.19 18.45 7.96
N SER A 47 -30.24 19.24 7.78
CA SER A 47 -30.76 20.14 8.83
C SER A 47 -31.32 19.41 10.05
N LYS A 48 -31.59 18.11 9.95
CA LYS A 48 -32.18 17.30 11.03
C LYS A 48 -31.18 16.87 12.11
N GLN A 49 -29.89 16.86 11.80
CA GLN A 49 -28.86 16.38 12.72
C GLN A 49 -28.15 17.54 13.44
N THR A 50 -28.09 17.44 14.76
CA THR A 50 -27.35 18.37 15.61
C THR A 50 -25.97 17.78 15.90
N PHE A 51 -24.91 18.49 15.50
CA PHE A 51 -23.52 18.10 15.72
C PHE A 51 -22.97 18.94 16.86
N THR A 52 -22.17 18.33 17.75
CA THR A 52 -21.31 19.11 18.66
C THR A 52 -20.15 19.74 17.88
N SER A 53 -19.42 20.68 18.49
CA SER A 53 -18.29 21.37 17.85
C SER A 53 -17.18 20.42 17.37
N GLU A 54 -17.02 19.27 18.03
CA GLU A 54 -15.96 18.30 17.76
C GLU A 54 -16.43 17.10 16.93
N THR A 55 -17.74 16.95 16.68
CA THR A 55 -18.27 15.85 15.88
C THR A 55 -18.04 16.11 14.40
N CYS A 56 -17.41 15.17 13.70
CA CYS A 56 -17.21 15.20 12.25
C CYS A 56 -18.11 14.22 11.50
N VAL A 57 -18.46 13.09 12.13
CA VAL A 57 -19.50 12.16 11.66
C VAL A 57 -20.46 11.84 12.80
N PHE A 58 -21.75 12.04 12.59
CA PHE A 58 -22.82 11.73 13.53
C PHE A 58 -23.49 10.42 13.14
N TYR A 59 -23.62 9.47 14.05
CA TYR A 59 -24.34 8.22 13.84
C TYR A 59 -25.77 8.32 14.40
N ASP A 60 -26.77 8.21 13.52
CA ASP A 60 -28.17 8.13 13.91
C ASP A 60 -28.57 6.67 14.15
N THR A 61 -28.74 6.31 15.42
CA THR A 61 -29.15 4.96 15.85
C THR A 61 -30.54 4.56 15.35
N THR A 62 -31.41 5.54 15.03
CA THR A 62 -32.79 5.25 14.58
C THR A 62 -32.80 4.83 13.11
N SER A 63 -31.99 5.48 12.29
CA SER A 63 -31.89 5.20 10.85
C SER A 63 -30.68 4.35 10.46
N ASN A 64 -29.85 3.94 11.43
CA ASN A 64 -28.57 3.26 11.22
C ASN A 64 -27.67 3.99 10.20
N THR A 65 -27.71 5.33 10.17
CA THR A 65 -27.05 6.15 9.13
C THR A 65 -25.99 7.05 9.73
N TYR A 66 -24.83 7.12 9.07
CA TYR A 66 -23.76 8.06 9.37
C TYR A 66 -23.94 9.36 8.55
N TYR A 67 -23.95 10.49 9.24
CA TYR A 67 -24.04 11.82 8.66
C TYR A 67 -22.69 12.52 8.78
N SER A 68 -22.11 12.96 7.67
CA SER A 68 -20.80 13.59 7.66
C SER A 68 -20.88 15.10 7.42
N LYS A 69 -20.12 15.89 8.19
CA LYS A 69 -20.07 17.34 8.06
C LYS A 69 -18.76 17.75 7.34
N SER A 70 -18.90 18.33 6.14
CA SER A 70 -17.76 18.89 5.42
C SER A 70 -17.04 19.98 6.23
N GLY A 71 -15.72 20.00 6.16
CA GLY A 71 -14.88 20.96 6.88
C GLY A 71 -15.05 20.93 8.41
N ALA A 72 -15.46 19.81 8.99
CA ALA A 72 -15.64 19.70 10.44
C ALA A 72 -14.33 19.79 11.22
N CYS A 73 -13.27 19.17 10.70
CA CYS A 73 -11.96 19.17 11.33
C CYS A 73 -11.06 20.26 10.74
N SER A 74 -10.23 20.86 11.60
CA SER A 74 -9.19 21.81 11.20
C SER A 74 -8.03 21.13 10.46
N SER A 75 -7.14 21.90 9.84
CA SER A 75 -5.96 21.36 9.15
C SER A 75 -4.97 20.58 10.04
N LYS A 76 -5.08 20.67 11.37
CA LYS A 76 -4.23 19.96 12.33
C LYS A 76 -4.88 18.73 12.96
N THR A 77 -6.11 18.43 12.59
CA THR A 77 -6.95 17.38 13.17
C THR A 77 -7.54 16.51 12.08
N TYR A 78 -7.82 15.25 12.39
CA TYR A 78 -8.53 14.34 11.49
C TYR A 78 -9.77 13.79 12.19
N CYS A 79 -10.69 13.27 11.39
CA CYS A 79 -11.89 12.63 11.89
C CYS A 79 -11.59 11.19 12.31
N SER A 80 -11.53 10.92 13.61
CA SER A 80 -11.18 9.60 14.13
C SER A 80 -12.43 8.72 14.28
N PRO A 81 -12.44 7.50 13.72
CA PRO A 81 -13.52 6.56 13.97
C PRO A 81 -13.53 6.16 15.45
N GLY A 82 -14.71 6.22 16.07
CA GLY A 82 -14.93 5.66 17.41
C GLY A 82 -15.16 4.14 17.37
N ASN A 83 -15.44 3.54 18.53
CA ASN A 83 -15.89 2.15 18.61
C ASN A 83 -17.27 2.01 17.96
N LEU A 84 -17.33 1.44 16.77
CA LEU A 84 -18.58 1.35 16.01
C LEU A 84 -19.62 0.46 16.73
N PRO A 85 -20.92 0.81 16.67
CA PRO A 85 -21.47 2.02 16.05
C PRO A 85 -21.37 3.26 16.98
N ALA A 86 -20.71 4.34 16.53
CA ALA A 86 -20.53 5.58 17.31
C ALA A 86 -20.25 6.81 16.44
N ASN A 87 -20.40 8.00 17.04
CA ASN A 87 -19.97 9.27 16.44
C ASN A 87 -18.44 9.31 16.26
N TYR A 88 -17.99 10.02 15.23
CA TYR A 88 -16.58 10.28 14.99
C TYR A 88 -16.27 11.70 15.42
N THR A 89 -15.12 11.89 16.04
CA THR A 89 -14.68 13.19 16.55
C THR A 89 -13.36 13.63 15.94
N CYS A 90 -13.18 14.94 15.82
CA CYS A 90 -11.92 15.51 15.40
C CYS A 90 -10.90 15.35 16.53
N VAL A 91 -9.84 14.61 16.26
CA VAL A 91 -8.70 14.49 17.18
C VAL A 91 -7.46 15.04 16.51
N ASN A 92 -6.48 15.47 17.32
CA ASN A 92 -5.20 15.94 16.78
C ASN A 92 -4.59 14.83 15.92
N ASN A 93 -4.04 15.20 14.77
CA ASN A 93 -3.22 14.27 14.00
C ASN A 93 -2.21 13.65 14.96
N PRO A 94 -2.10 12.30 15.03
CA PRO A 94 -1.03 11.72 15.80
C PRO A 94 0.26 12.37 15.32
N ALA A 95 1.09 12.84 16.25
CA ALA A 95 2.45 13.22 15.87
C ALA A 95 2.99 12.07 15.04
N THR A 96 3.48 12.35 13.84
CA THR A 96 4.00 11.34 12.94
C THR A 96 5.19 10.69 13.63
N VAL A 97 4.94 9.61 14.38
CA VAL A 97 6.00 8.82 15.05
C VAL A 97 6.68 7.89 14.03
N GLY A 98 6.37 8.07 12.74
CA GLY A 98 7.05 7.43 11.64
C GLY A 98 8.39 8.06 11.44
N MET A 99 9.43 7.40 11.93
CA MET A 99 10.77 7.85 11.66
C MET A 99 11.09 7.60 10.18
N ALA A 100 11.39 8.68 9.45
CA ALA A 100 11.75 8.71 8.05
C ALA A 100 12.94 7.80 7.76
N LYS A 101 12.78 6.88 6.80
CA LYS A 101 13.82 5.95 6.40
C LYS A 101 14.95 6.67 5.66
N ILE A 102 16.08 6.01 5.50
CA ILE A 102 17.19 6.53 4.72
C ILE A 102 16.73 6.80 3.27
N GLY A 103 17.01 8.01 2.79
CA GLY A 103 16.54 8.54 1.51
C GLY A 103 15.23 9.33 1.61
N GLU A 104 14.54 9.37 2.74
CA GLU A 104 13.31 10.15 2.91
C GLU A 104 13.58 11.56 3.44
N TYR A 105 12.61 12.47 3.26
CA TYR A 105 12.73 13.84 3.76
C TYR A 105 12.74 13.90 5.29
N CYS A 106 13.51 14.84 5.82
CA CYS A 106 13.56 15.19 7.24
C CYS A 106 13.78 16.70 7.40
N SER A 107 13.31 17.24 8.51
CA SER A 107 13.60 18.62 8.95
C SER A 107 14.66 18.63 10.05
N VAL A 108 14.66 17.62 10.90
CA VAL A 108 15.60 17.44 12.01
C VAL A 108 16.07 15.99 12.10
N VAL A 109 17.18 15.75 12.82
CA VAL A 109 17.75 14.40 12.98
C VAL A 109 16.76 13.42 13.63
N SER A 110 15.92 13.89 14.55
CA SER A 110 14.90 13.06 15.22
C SER A 110 13.76 12.62 14.30
N ASP A 111 13.64 13.20 13.10
CA ASP A 111 12.67 12.74 12.11
C ASP A 111 13.16 11.44 11.46
N CYS A 112 14.48 11.19 11.43
CA CYS A 112 15.05 10.03 10.78
C CYS A 112 14.98 8.77 11.65
N TYR A 113 14.88 7.61 11.01
CA TYR A 113 14.87 6.30 11.64
C TYR A 113 16.09 6.12 12.55
N SER A 114 15.84 6.21 13.85
CA SER A 114 16.79 5.89 14.90
C SER A 114 16.14 4.90 15.86
N THR A 115 16.63 3.67 15.89
CA THR A 115 16.24 2.81 17.03
C THR A 115 16.90 3.39 18.28
N ALA A 116 16.21 3.34 19.42
CA ALA A 116 16.63 3.95 20.69
C ALA A 116 17.95 3.42 21.27
N VAL A 117 18.70 2.60 20.53
CA VAL A 117 20.01 2.05 20.90
C VAL A 117 21.09 3.07 20.51
N SER A 118 21.12 4.15 21.28
CA SER A 118 22.16 5.19 21.42
C SER A 118 23.38 5.10 20.48
N THR A 119 23.28 5.70 19.29
CA THR A 119 24.24 6.60 18.64
C THR A 119 23.72 6.83 17.21
N TYR A 120 23.54 8.09 16.82
CA TYR A 120 22.77 8.56 15.67
C TYR A 120 23.19 7.97 14.31
N ALA A 121 22.90 6.71 14.01
CA ALA A 121 23.33 6.11 12.74
C ALA A 121 22.58 6.64 11.49
N SER A 122 21.67 7.59 11.66
CA SER A 122 21.15 8.47 10.60
C SER A 122 21.32 9.95 10.94
N ALA A 123 21.64 10.78 9.95
CA ALA A 123 21.65 12.24 10.06
C ALA A 123 20.61 12.85 9.12
N CYS A 124 20.09 14.02 9.46
CA CYS A 124 19.29 14.82 8.54
C CYS A 124 20.21 15.81 7.81
N THR A 125 20.61 15.47 6.58
CA THR A 125 21.53 16.26 5.77
C THR A 125 20.84 16.71 4.50
N SER A 126 20.88 18.01 4.20
CA SER A 126 20.19 18.59 3.02
C SER A 126 18.70 18.21 2.97
N SER A 127 18.05 18.20 4.14
CA SER A 127 16.65 17.79 4.34
C SER A 127 16.36 16.32 4.02
N VAL A 128 17.35 15.44 3.98
CA VAL A 128 17.19 14.01 3.71
C VAL A 128 17.88 13.17 4.78
N CYS A 129 17.24 12.07 5.17
CA CYS A 129 17.84 11.08 6.06
C CYS A 129 18.96 10.32 5.37
N VAL A 130 20.18 10.41 5.90
CA VAL A 130 21.38 9.74 5.38
C VAL A 130 21.95 8.81 6.44
N ALA A 131 22.44 7.63 6.05
CA ALA A 131 23.24 6.76 6.91
C ALA A 131 24.52 7.49 7.35
N GLN A 132 24.94 7.28 8.59
CA GLN A 132 26.30 7.64 9.03
C GLN A 132 27.31 6.57 8.57
N ALA A 133 28.49 7.02 8.16
CA ALA A 133 29.56 6.13 7.72
C ALA A 133 30.15 5.32 8.88
N GLY A 134 30.54 4.07 8.62
CA GLY A 134 31.24 3.23 9.60
C GLY A 134 30.36 2.54 10.64
N HIS A 135 29.04 2.68 10.58
CA HIS A 135 28.13 1.97 11.46
C HIS A 135 27.88 0.53 11.00
N SER A 136 27.79 -0.38 11.98
CA SER A 136 27.31 -1.74 11.75
C SER A 136 25.84 -1.71 11.35
N CYS A 137 25.46 -2.54 10.38
CA CYS A 137 24.06 -2.73 9.99
C CYS A 137 23.38 -3.87 10.77
N LEU A 138 23.93 -4.25 11.92
CA LEU A 138 23.30 -5.20 12.84
C LEU A 138 22.63 -4.47 14.00
N THR A 139 21.35 -4.77 14.23
CA THR A 139 20.61 -4.39 15.43
C THR A 139 20.50 -5.60 16.33
N ASN A 140 21.09 -5.57 17.53
CA ASN A 140 21.10 -6.70 18.48
C ASN A 140 21.59 -8.02 17.83
N GLY A 141 22.60 -7.94 16.94
CA GLY A 141 23.15 -9.08 16.22
C GLY A 141 22.29 -9.58 15.04
N VAL A 142 21.17 -8.91 14.75
CA VAL A 142 20.27 -9.24 13.64
C VAL A 142 20.48 -8.27 12.49
N ARG A 143 20.48 -8.80 11.26
CA ARG A 143 20.53 -8.01 10.02
C ARG A 143 19.43 -6.95 10.00
N ASP A 144 19.79 -5.70 9.73
CA ASP A 144 18.84 -4.61 9.57
C ASP A 144 19.26 -3.70 8.40
N ASP A 145 18.60 -3.90 7.26
CA ASP A 145 18.90 -3.19 6.01
C ASP A 145 18.55 -1.70 6.06
N LEU A 146 17.74 -1.28 7.04
CA LEU A 146 17.37 0.14 7.20
C LEU A 146 18.56 1.03 7.56
N TRP A 147 19.66 0.45 8.07
CA TRP A 147 20.90 1.17 8.38
C TRP A 147 21.80 1.40 7.18
N CYS A 148 21.54 0.73 6.06
CA CYS A 148 22.39 0.86 4.90
C CYS A 148 22.00 2.07 4.03
N PRO A 149 23.00 2.81 3.50
CA PRO A 149 22.76 3.84 2.51
C PRO A 149 21.95 3.31 1.32
N ALA A 150 21.26 4.21 0.62
CA ALA A 150 20.62 3.89 -0.65
C ALA A 150 21.62 3.24 -1.63
N GLY A 151 21.21 2.16 -2.30
CA GLY A 151 22.07 1.37 -3.18
C GLY A 151 22.94 0.33 -2.46
N GLN A 152 22.81 0.19 -1.13
CA GLN A 152 23.51 -0.81 -0.33
C GLN A 152 22.53 -1.67 0.47
N TYR A 153 23.02 -2.81 0.98
CA TYR A 153 22.30 -3.72 1.85
C TYR A 153 23.23 -4.29 2.92
N CYS A 154 22.66 -4.86 3.98
CA CYS A 154 23.44 -5.40 5.07
C CYS A 154 23.95 -6.82 4.77
N SER A 155 25.25 -6.94 4.51
CA SER A 155 25.94 -8.22 4.42
C SER A 155 26.40 -8.67 5.80
N VAL A 156 26.00 -9.89 6.19
CA VAL A 156 26.32 -10.47 7.51
C VAL A 156 27.31 -11.60 7.34
N VAL A 157 28.44 -11.52 8.05
CA VAL A 157 29.48 -12.56 8.05
C VAL A 157 29.72 -13.00 9.49
N THR A 158 29.71 -14.32 9.71
CA THR A 158 30.12 -14.92 10.99
C THR A 158 31.47 -15.59 10.81
N ALA A 159 32.48 -15.10 11.52
CA ALA A 159 33.82 -15.67 11.56
C ALA A 159 34.28 -15.79 13.02
N ASP A 160 34.81 -16.95 13.40
CA ASP A 160 35.32 -17.22 14.75
C ASP A 160 34.32 -16.90 15.88
N GLY A 161 33.04 -17.20 15.64
CA GLY A 161 31.95 -16.92 16.59
C GLY A 161 31.54 -15.45 16.70
N THR A 162 32.14 -14.56 15.92
CA THR A 162 31.79 -13.13 15.87
C THR A 162 30.99 -12.84 14.62
N THR A 163 29.81 -12.24 14.78
CA THR A 163 28.94 -11.81 13.67
C THR A 163 29.14 -10.32 13.42
N THR A 164 29.53 -9.97 12.20
CA THR A 164 29.69 -8.58 11.75
C THR A 164 28.72 -8.29 10.60
N GLY A 165 28.16 -7.08 10.59
CA GLY A 165 27.31 -6.59 9.51
C GLY A 165 27.96 -5.38 8.86
N THR A 166 28.10 -5.41 7.54
CA THR A 166 28.65 -4.29 6.77
C THR A 166 27.73 -3.98 5.60
N CYS A 167 27.48 -2.69 5.39
CA CYS A 167 26.73 -2.26 4.21
C CYS A 167 27.59 -2.41 2.96
N VAL A 168 27.10 -3.19 2.01
CA VAL A 168 27.76 -3.46 0.73
C VAL A 168 26.84 -3.12 -0.44
N ALA A 169 27.40 -2.90 -1.62
CA ALA A 169 26.61 -2.58 -2.81
C ALA A 169 25.58 -3.67 -3.13
N GLN A 170 24.38 -3.24 -3.53
CA GLN A 170 23.31 -4.13 -3.98
C GLN A 170 23.70 -4.97 -5.20
N LEU A 171 23.14 -6.16 -5.25
CA LEU A 171 23.28 -7.13 -6.32
C LEU A 171 22.43 -6.71 -7.52
N THR A 172 23.05 -6.70 -8.70
CA THR A 172 22.37 -6.39 -9.95
C THR A 172 21.39 -7.48 -10.35
N VAL A 173 20.41 -7.13 -11.20
CA VAL A 173 19.50 -8.10 -11.84
C VAL A 173 20.30 -9.23 -12.49
N GLY A 174 19.87 -10.47 -12.28
CA GLY A 174 20.54 -11.69 -12.74
C GLY A 174 21.57 -12.28 -11.76
N SER A 175 21.92 -11.58 -10.67
CA SER A 175 22.79 -12.12 -9.62
C SER A 175 22.14 -13.28 -8.88
N THR A 176 22.83 -14.42 -8.74
CA THR A 176 22.31 -15.68 -8.17
C THR A 176 22.65 -15.91 -6.68
N LYS A 177 23.05 -14.85 -5.97
CA LYS A 177 23.56 -14.90 -4.60
C LYS A 177 22.68 -14.18 -3.58
N CYS A 178 21.53 -13.66 -4.01
CA CYS A 178 20.65 -12.95 -3.08
C CYS A 178 20.06 -13.92 -2.06
N THR A 179 19.90 -13.44 -0.83
CA THR A 179 19.32 -14.16 0.30
C THR A 179 18.05 -13.47 0.81
N SER A 180 17.88 -12.19 0.51
CA SER A 180 16.68 -11.38 0.80
C SER A 180 16.37 -10.41 -0.35
N ASN A 181 15.18 -9.82 -0.33
CA ASN A 181 14.77 -8.79 -1.31
C ASN A 181 15.60 -7.51 -1.24
N SER A 182 16.30 -7.28 -0.13
CA SER A 182 17.11 -6.07 0.09
C SER A 182 18.52 -6.22 -0.44
N ASP A 183 18.97 -7.45 -0.71
CA ASP A 183 20.25 -7.71 -1.39
C ASP A 183 20.24 -7.18 -2.82
N CYS A 184 19.08 -7.17 -3.47
CA CYS A 184 18.94 -6.78 -4.87
C CYS A 184 18.80 -5.27 -5.04
N VAL A 185 19.19 -4.77 -6.22
CA VAL A 185 18.95 -3.38 -6.63
C VAL A 185 17.48 -2.98 -6.44
N ASN A 186 17.22 -1.69 -6.21
CA ASN A 186 15.88 -1.25 -5.76
C ASN A 186 14.73 -1.57 -6.74
N ASN A 187 14.99 -1.80 -8.03
CA ASN A 187 13.97 -2.25 -8.98
C ASN A 187 13.85 -3.79 -9.05
N ALA A 188 14.45 -4.56 -8.14
CA ALA A 188 14.49 -6.02 -8.17
C ALA A 188 14.26 -6.68 -6.80
N TYR A 189 13.73 -7.90 -6.82
CA TYR A 189 13.49 -8.76 -5.65
C TYR A 189 14.27 -10.08 -5.79
N CYS A 190 14.47 -10.76 -4.66
CA CYS A 190 15.17 -12.04 -4.65
C CYS A 190 14.19 -13.20 -4.88
N ASP A 191 14.22 -13.78 -6.07
CA ASP A 191 13.43 -14.96 -6.41
C ASP A 191 14.13 -16.23 -5.88
N LYS A 192 13.66 -16.72 -4.74
CA LYS A 192 14.16 -17.94 -4.08
C LYS A 192 13.01 -18.74 -3.49
N THR A 193 13.17 -20.06 -3.39
CA THR A 193 12.27 -20.88 -2.58
C THR A 193 12.62 -20.75 -1.09
N ALA A 194 11.71 -21.15 -0.20
CA ALA A 194 11.98 -21.16 1.25
C ALA A 194 13.14 -22.10 1.64
N ALA A 195 13.36 -23.18 0.87
CA ALA A 195 14.42 -24.15 1.11
C ALA A 195 15.78 -23.75 0.50
N ALA A 196 15.80 -22.81 -0.44
CA ALA A 196 17.03 -22.39 -1.10
C ALA A 196 17.81 -21.39 -0.24
N ALA A 197 19.12 -21.64 -0.09
CA ALA A 197 20.01 -20.73 0.62
C ALA A 197 20.16 -19.38 -0.13
N THR A 198 20.18 -19.42 -1.46
CA THR A 198 20.25 -18.24 -2.33
C THR A 198 19.21 -18.27 -3.44
N GLY A 199 18.93 -17.12 -4.04
CA GLY A 199 18.05 -16.94 -5.19
C GLY A 199 18.65 -16.06 -6.26
N THR A 200 17.81 -15.65 -7.20
CA THR A 200 18.19 -14.74 -8.28
C THR A 200 17.53 -13.38 -8.13
N CYS A 201 18.27 -12.29 -8.31
CA CYS A 201 17.68 -10.96 -8.39
C CYS A 201 16.90 -10.80 -9.70
N VAL A 202 15.58 -10.63 -9.60
CA VAL A 202 14.67 -10.48 -10.73
C VAL A 202 13.98 -9.13 -10.64
N GLU A 203 13.86 -8.43 -11.77
CA GLU A 203 13.21 -7.12 -11.82
C GLU A 203 11.73 -7.20 -11.42
N LEU A 204 11.28 -6.22 -10.64
CA LEU A 204 9.90 -6.09 -10.19
C LEU A 204 8.97 -5.81 -11.37
N LEU A 205 7.78 -6.42 -11.33
CA LEU A 205 6.73 -6.27 -12.34
C LEU A 205 7.21 -6.51 -13.78
N SER A 206 8.12 -7.47 -13.98
CA SER A 206 8.77 -7.77 -15.27
C SER A 206 8.50 -9.18 -15.80
N VAL A 207 8.14 -10.12 -14.92
CA VAL A 207 7.96 -11.52 -15.28
C VAL A 207 6.61 -11.71 -15.97
N LYS A 208 6.65 -12.13 -17.22
CA LYS A 208 5.48 -12.33 -18.07
C LYS A 208 4.64 -13.51 -17.60
N ALA A 209 3.34 -13.44 -17.89
CA ALA A 209 2.41 -14.54 -17.68
C ALA A 209 2.92 -15.85 -18.30
N GLY A 210 2.73 -16.97 -17.59
CA GLY A 210 3.18 -18.31 -17.98
C GLY A 210 4.61 -18.64 -17.58
N THR A 211 5.38 -17.66 -17.12
CA THR A 211 6.75 -17.85 -16.64
C THR A 211 6.74 -18.32 -15.18
N GLN A 212 7.63 -19.25 -14.85
CA GLN A 212 7.76 -19.76 -13.48
C GLN A 212 8.38 -18.71 -12.55
N VAL A 213 7.91 -18.68 -11.30
CA VAL A 213 8.48 -17.94 -10.16
C VAL A 213 8.69 -18.89 -8.99
N GLN A 214 9.60 -18.59 -8.05
CA GLN A 214 9.90 -19.50 -6.94
C GLN A 214 8.89 -19.43 -5.79
N THR A 215 8.17 -18.31 -5.68
CA THR A 215 7.18 -18.09 -4.62
C THR A 215 5.89 -17.54 -5.18
N CYS A 216 4.80 -17.83 -4.48
CA CYS A 216 3.52 -17.19 -4.68
C CYS A 216 2.86 -17.02 -3.32
N ALA A 217 2.54 -15.79 -2.94
CA ALA A 217 1.82 -15.54 -1.69
C ALA A 217 0.35 -15.91 -1.93
N ILE A 218 0.03 -17.19 -1.78
CA ILE A 218 -1.32 -17.72 -1.93
C ILE A 218 -2.21 -17.15 -0.82
N THR A 219 -3.22 -16.39 -1.20
CA THR A 219 -4.16 -15.73 -0.26
C THR A 219 -5.60 -16.19 -0.44
N GLN A 220 -5.88 -16.95 -1.50
CA GLN A 220 -7.21 -17.45 -1.79
C GLN A 220 -7.53 -18.70 -0.99
N VAL A 221 -8.79 -18.85 -0.61
CA VAL A 221 -9.32 -20.00 0.14
C VAL A 221 -9.11 -21.31 -0.63
N ASP A 222 -9.18 -21.27 -1.96
CA ASP A 222 -8.97 -22.45 -2.81
C ASP A 222 -7.48 -22.86 -2.95
N GLY A 223 -6.56 -22.05 -2.44
CA GLY A 223 -5.12 -22.35 -2.45
C GLY A 223 -4.44 -22.24 -3.82
N THR A 224 -5.11 -21.72 -4.85
CA THR A 224 -4.61 -21.82 -6.24
C THR A 224 -3.96 -20.55 -6.78
N VAL A 225 -4.36 -19.37 -6.29
CA VAL A 225 -3.89 -18.08 -6.78
C VAL A 225 -3.44 -17.18 -5.64
N GLY A 226 -2.44 -16.36 -5.91
CA GLY A 226 -1.83 -15.45 -4.97
C GLY A 226 -1.18 -14.26 -5.64
N GLN A 227 -0.32 -13.59 -4.86
CA GLN A 227 0.41 -12.40 -5.33
C GLN A 227 1.91 -12.66 -5.40
N ASN A 228 2.54 -12.12 -6.44
CA ASN A 228 3.99 -12.02 -6.55
C ASN A 228 4.35 -10.74 -7.31
N LEU A 229 5.13 -9.86 -6.68
CA LEU A 229 5.55 -8.57 -7.24
C LEU A 229 6.58 -8.67 -8.37
N LEU A 230 7.11 -9.86 -8.66
CA LEU A 230 7.90 -10.12 -9.87
C LEU A 230 7.02 -10.17 -11.11
N CYS A 231 5.78 -10.66 -10.99
CA CYS A 231 4.84 -10.79 -12.10
C CYS A 231 4.37 -9.44 -12.61
N GLU A 232 4.31 -9.24 -13.93
CA GLU A 232 3.81 -7.99 -14.52
C GLU A 232 2.38 -7.64 -14.08
N SER A 233 1.57 -8.66 -13.85
CA SER A 233 0.19 -8.58 -13.38
C SER A 233 0.06 -8.50 -11.86
N THR A 234 1.15 -8.71 -11.12
CA THR A 234 1.20 -9.02 -9.67
C THR A 234 0.56 -10.34 -9.24
N VAL A 235 -0.01 -11.10 -10.18
CA VAL A 235 -0.74 -12.35 -9.90
C VAL A 235 0.11 -13.56 -10.25
N CYS A 236 0.09 -14.56 -9.38
CA CYS A 236 0.71 -15.87 -9.60
C CYS A 236 -0.25 -16.98 -9.17
N GLY A 237 -0.01 -18.20 -9.64
CA GLY A 237 -0.78 -19.37 -9.22
C GLY A 237 -0.08 -20.68 -9.52
N THR A 238 -0.66 -21.78 -9.02
CA THR A 238 -0.12 -23.13 -9.19
C THR A 238 -0.57 -23.74 -10.51
N VAL A 239 0.37 -24.00 -11.42
CA VAL A 239 0.11 -24.58 -12.74
C VAL A 239 1.05 -25.77 -12.95
N GLY A 240 0.49 -26.99 -12.95
CA GLY A 240 1.29 -28.21 -13.11
C GLY A 240 2.29 -28.45 -11.97
N GLY A 241 1.93 -28.06 -10.73
CA GLY A 241 2.75 -28.27 -9.54
C GLY A 241 3.87 -27.24 -9.33
N VAL A 242 3.96 -26.21 -10.17
CA VAL A 242 4.90 -25.07 -10.02
C VAL A 242 4.15 -23.74 -9.99
N TYR A 243 4.73 -22.73 -9.35
CA TYR A 243 4.17 -21.38 -9.38
C TYR A 243 4.53 -20.67 -10.69
N LYS A 244 3.53 -20.08 -11.33
CA LYS A 244 3.70 -19.26 -12.53
C LYS A 244 3.02 -17.92 -12.36
N CYS A 245 3.57 -16.90 -13.01
CA CYS A 245 2.84 -15.65 -13.19
C CYS A 245 1.61 -15.87 -14.06
N LEU A 246 0.50 -15.24 -13.70
CA LEU A 246 -0.78 -15.32 -14.41
C LEU A 246 -1.07 -14.01 -15.15
N ASP A 247 -2.08 -14.02 -16.02
CA ASP A 247 -2.54 -12.81 -16.69
C ASP A 247 -3.14 -11.81 -15.69
N SER A 248 -3.21 -10.54 -16.11
CA SER A 248 -3.99 -9.53 -15.39
C SER A 248 -5.49 -9.82 -15.53
N VAL A 249 -6.01 -10.66 -14.65
CA VAL A 249 -7.43 -11.03 -14.61
C VAL A 249 -8.32 -9.83 -14.29
N LYS A 250 -9.41 -9.70 -15.04
CA LYS A 250 -10.42 -8.65 -14.88
C LYS A 250 -11.60 -9.16 -14.08
N SER A 251 -12.29 -8.26 -13.38
CA SER A 251 -13.59 -8.55 -12.80
C SER A 251 -14.54 -9.14 -13.86
N ASP A 252 -15.33 -10.15 -13.48
CA ASP A 252 -16.21 -10.86 -14.42
C ASP A 252 -17.37 -9.99 -14.91
N ASP A 253 -17.82 -9.07 -14.06
CA ASP A 253 -18.82 -8.04 -14.33
C ASP A 253 -18.19 -6.63 -14.44
N SER A 254 -19.01 -5.67 -14.85
CA SER A 254 -18.72 -4.25 -14.85
C SER A 254 -18.37 -3.72 -13.46
N VAL A 255 -17.42 -2.78 -13.45
CA VAL A 255 -16.93 -2.09 -12.26
C VAL A 255 -17.62 -0.72 -12.19
N PRO A 256 -18.29 -0.34 -11.07
CA PRO A 256 -18.30 -1.00 -9.76
C PRO A 256 -19.23 -2.23 -9.68
N MET A 257 -18.74 -3.29 -9.05
CA MET A 257 -19.48 -4.54 -8.84
C MET A 257 -20.06 -4.58 -7.43
N LYS A 258 -21.39 -4.67 -7.33
CA LYS A 258 -22.10 -4.80 -6.04
C LYS A 258 -22.02 -6.23 -5.51
N CYS A 259 -21.91 -6.37 -4.20
CA CYS A 259 -21.90 -7.66 -3.51
C CYS A 259 -22.78 -7.64 -2.25
N THR A 260 -22.96 -8.79 -1.62
CA THR A 260 -23.94 -8.98 -0.54
C THR A 260 -23.35 -9.51 0.77
N SER A 261 -22.23 -10.23 0.70
CA SER A 261 -21.58 -10.84 1.86
C SER A 261 -20.35 -10.04 2.28
N THR A 262 -20.55 -9.02 3.11
CA THR A 262 -19.50 -8.11 3.57
C THR A 262 -18.48 -8.81 4.46
N GLY A 263 -17.21 -8.44 4.35
CA GLY A 263 -16.14 -8.94 5.22
C GLY A 263 -15.58 -10.31 4.82
N ASN A 264 -16.09 -10.90 3.75
CA ASN A 264 -15.67 -12.19 3.21
C ASN A 264 -15.47 -12.13 1.69
N TYR A 265 -14.97 -13.23 1.15
CA TYR A 265 -14.99 -13.52 -0.28
C TYR A 265 -16.43 -13.82 -0.72
N ASP A 266 -17.00 -12.99 -1.59
CA ASP A 266 -18.36 -13.17 -2.13
C ASP A 266 -18.28 -13.82 -3.52
N ALA A 267 -19.16 -14.79 -3.79
CA ALA A 267 -19.22 -15.50 -5.08
C ALA A 267 -19.50 -14.57 -6.28
N LYS A 268 -20.02 -13.37 -6.04
CA LYS A 268 -20.16 -12.32 -7.06
C LYS A 268 -18.85 -11.60 -7.36
N CYS A 269 -17.95 -11.50 -6.37
CA CYS A 269 -16.68 -10.81 -6.49
C CYS A 269 -15.62 -11.65 -7.21
N VAL A 270 -15.97 -12.30 -8.31
CA VAL A 270 -15.08 -13.19 -9.04
C VAL A 270 -14.51 -12.52 -10.29
N THR A 271 -13.30 -12.93 -10.66
CA THR A 271 -12.69 -12.52 -11.92
C THR A 271 -13.04 -13.49 -13.04
N LYS A 272 -12.84 -13.03 -14.27
CA LYS A 272 -12.71 -13.93 -15.42
C LYS A 272 -11.61 -14.94 -15.14
N LYS A 273 -11.80 -16.15 -15.65
CA LYS A 273 -10.78 -17.20 -15.56
C LYS A 273 -9.51 -16.75 -16.28
N ASP A 274 -8.39 -16.92 -15.59
CA ASP A 274 -7.07 -16.76 -16.17
C ASP A 274 -6.84 -17.77 -17.30
N SER A 275 -6.18 -17.34 -18.37
CA SER A 275 -6.06 -18.14 -19.59
C SER A 275 -5.07 -19.31 -19.45
N ILE A 276 -4.20 -19.27 -18.43
CA ILE A 276 -3.08 -20.21 -18.24
C ILE A 276 -3.45 -21.28 -17.23
N SER A 277 -3.96 -20.86 -16.07
CA SER A 277 -4.34 -21.73 -14.96
C SER A 277 -5.79 -22.19 -15.05
N GLY A 278 -6.66 -21.46 -15.75
CA GLY A 278 -8.10 -21.65 -15.72
C GLY A 278 -8.75 -21.24 -14.39
N ALA A 279 -7.97 -20.70 -13.44
CA ALA A 279 -8.43 -20.27 -12.13
C ALA A 279 -9.05 -18.87 -12.20
N SER A 280 -9.98 -18.59 -11.28
CA SER A 280 -10.55 -17.27 -11.05
C SER A 280 -10.09 -16.77 -9.68
N LEU A 281 -9.86 -15.47 -9.56
CA LEU A 281 -9.68 -14.81 -8.27
C LEU A 281 -11.04 -14.47 -7.69
N THR A 282 -11.19 -14.63 -6.37
CA THR A 282 -12.31 -14.04 -5.63
C THR A 282 -11.79 -12.85 -4.84
N ASN A 283 -12.32 -11.67 -5.10
CA ASN A 283 -12.01 -10.45 -4.36
C ASN A 283 -12.88 -10.35 -3.10
N MET A 284 -12.42 -9.58 -2.13
CA MET A 284 -13.21 -9.27 -0.94
C MET A 284 -14.37 -8.34 -1.30
N CYS A 285 -15.50 -8.56 -0.62
CA CYS A 285 -16.65 -7.68 -0.59
C CYS A 285 -16.61 -6.80 0.67
N GLU A 286 -16.60 -5.48 0.52
CA GLU A 286 -16.54 -4.54 1.65
C GLU A 286 -17.67 -3.52 1.59
N CYS A 287 -18.08 -3.02 2.75
CA CYS A 287 -19.07 -1.95 2.83
C CYS A 287 -18.55 -0.65 2.21
N GLY A 288 -19.38 -0.03 1.37
CA GLY A 288 -19.09 1.30 0.86
C GLY A 288 -19.61 2.41 1.77
N ASN A 289 -18.97 3.57 1.73
CA ASN A 289 -19.43 4.76 2.45
C ASN A 289 -20.41 5.58 1.60
N ASN A 290 -21.44 4.92 1.08
CA ASN A 290 -22.42 5.52 0.17
C ASN A 290 -23.81 5.64 0.82
N LYS A 291 -24.66 6.46 0.20
CA LYS A 291 -26.01 6.77 0.70
C LYS A 291 -26.97 5.58 0.74
N ALA A 292 -26.73 4.55 -0.06
CA ALA A 292 -27.59 3.38 -0.13
C ALA A 292 -27.18 2.28 0.87
N GLY A 293 -26.00 2.38 1.50
CA GLY A 293 -25.44 1.27 2.27
C GLY A 293 -25.11 0.06 1.38
N ASP A 294 -24.72 0.30 0.12
CA ASP A 294 -24.29 -0.78 -0.78
C ASP A 294 -22.87 -1.25 -0.42
N ALA A 295 -22.62 -2.55 -0.56
CA ALA A 295 -21.28 -3.14 -0.54
C ALA A 295 -20.75 -3.34 -1.97
N TYR A 296 -19.44 -3.24 -2.14
CA TYR A 296 -18.77 -3.39 -3.43
C TYR A 296 -17.55 -4.31 -3.33
N CYS A 297 -17.25 -4.99 -4.44
CA CYS A 297 -16.04 -5.80 -4.57
C CYS A 297 -14.80 -4.91 -4.71
N ASN A 298 -13.68 -5.36 -4.14
CA ASN A 298 -12.38 -4.79 -4.44
C ASN A 298 -12.00 -4.98 -5.92
N LEU A 299 -11.13 -4.10 -6.42
CA LEU A 299 -10.67 -4.12 -7.80
C LEU A 299 -9.73 -5.29 -8.07
N SER A 300 -9.89 -5.89 -9.24
CA SER A 300 -8.99 -6.93 -9.76
C SER A 300 -7.77 -6.31 -10.44
N PRO A 301 -6.62 -7.01 -10.48
CA PRO A 301 -5.42 -6.48 -11.12
C PRO A 301 -5.57 -6.06 -12.58
N GLY A 302 -6.49 -6.68 -13.34
CA GLY A 302 -6.80 -6.32 -14.72
C GLY A 302 -7.77 -5.15 -14.90
N ASP A 303 -8.40 -4.66 -13.83
CA ASP A 303 -9.35 -3.55 -13.91
C ASP A 303 -8.62 -2.23 -14.20
N SER A 304 -9.29 -1.30 -14.88
CA SER A 304 -8.66 -0.09 -15.44
C SER A 304 -7.94 0.77 -14.39
N HIS A 305 -8.55 0.99 -13.22
CA HIS A 305 -7.93 1.76 -12.14
C HIS A 305 -6.71 1.04 -11.54
N PHE A 306 -6.74 -0.29 -11.43
CA PHE A 306 -5.60 -1.07 -10.97
C PHE A 306 -4.45 -1.05 -12.00
N GLN A 307 -4.77 -1.17 -13.28
CA GLN A 307 -3.80 -1.04 -14.35
C GLN A 307 -3.13 0.36 -14.36
N SER A 308 -3.87 1.42 -14.05
CA SER A 308 -3.29 2.75 -13.84
C SER A 308 -2.31 2.78 -12.67
N TYR A 309 -2.66 2.16 -11.53
CA TYR A 309 -1.72 2.01 -10.41
C TYR A 309 -0.44 1.25 -10.82
N LEU A 310 -0.57 0.12 -11.51
CA LEU A 310 0.59 -0.66 -11.99
C LEU A 310 1.44 0.13 -12.97
N LYS A 311 0.82 0.90 -13.88
CA LYS A 311 1.52 1.78 -14.81
C LYS A 311 2.40 2.79 -14.08
N TYR A 312 1.87 3.50 -13.09
CA TYR A 312 2.67 4.46 -12.33
C TYR A 312 3.71 3.77 -11.46
N THR A 313 3.40 2.61 -10.88
CA THR A 313 4.37 1.82 -10.11
C THR A 313 5.56 1.39 -10.98
N LYS A 314 5.32 0.86 -12.19
CA LYS A 314 6.38 0.56 -13.17
C LYS A 314 7.19 1.81 -13.53
N LYS A 315 6.52 2.95 -13.75
CA LYS A 315 7.21 4.22 -14.04
C LYS A 315 8.14 4.67 -12.90
N TRP A 316 7.73 4.47 -11.65
CA TRP A 316 8.59 4.72 -10.49
C TRP A 316 9.78 3.75 -10.43
N LEU A 317 9.52 2.45 -10.62
CA LEU A 317 10.55 1.39 -10.62
C LEU A 317 11.63 1.61 -11.68
N SER A 318 11.28 2.20 -12.82
CA SER A 318 12.23 2.57 -13.89
C SER A 318 12.85 3.97 -13.74
N SER A 319 12.49 4.73 -12.70
CA SER A 319 13.01 6.08 -12.50
C SER A 319 14.41 6.07 -11.89
N SER A 320 15.20 7.13 -12.13
CA SER A 320 16.48 7.30 -11.43
C SER A 320 16.32 7.60 -9.94
N GLY A 321 15.16 8.13 -9.53
CA GLY A 321 14.83 8.47 -8.15
C GLY A 321 14.77 7.26 -7.24
N ILE A 322 14.40 6.08 -7.75
CA ILE A 322 14.31 4.88 -6.93
C ILE A 322 15.66 4.52 -6.29
N ASN A 323 16.78 4.80 -6.95
CA ASN A 323 18.13 4.52 -6.44
C ASN A 323 18.57 5.47 -5.30
N LYS A 324 17.72 6.44 -4.93
CA LYS A 324 17.92 7.33 -3.78
C LYS A 324 17.19 6.85 -2.52
N CYS A 325 16.37 5.81 -2.64
CA CYS A 325 15.66 5.20 -1.52
C CYS A 325 16.47 4.06 -0.88
N ASN A 326 16.29 3.85 0.41
CA ASN A 326 16.58 2.55 1.01
C ASN A 326 15.64 1.48 0.41
N THR A 327 16.13 0.25 0.26
CA THR A 327 15.37 -0.85 -0.38
C THR A 327 14.11 -1.22 0.38
N GLU A 328 14.14 -1.13 1.71
CA GLU A 328 12.97 -1.35 2.58
C GLU A 328 11.95 -0.21 2.50
N GLY A 329 12.34 0.95 1.97
CA GLY A 329 11.48 2.12 1.76
C GLY A 329 11.22 2.43 0.29
N ARG A 330 11.62 1.56 -0.65
CA ARG A 330 11.61 1.88 -2.09
C ARG A 330 10.21 2.13 -2.65
N LEU A 331 9.16 1.59 -2.02
CA LEU A 331 7.76 1.80 -2.42
C LEU A 331 7.03 2.74 -1.45
N ASP A 332 7.72 3.30 -0.46
CA ASP A 332 7.12 4.21 0.51
C ASP A 332 6.85 5.54 -0.18
N SER A 333 5.66 6.10 0.06
CA SER A 333 5.24 7.33 -0.59
C SER A 333 6.16 8.51 -0.26
N LEU A 334 6.81 8.50 0.91
CA LEU A 334 7.71 9.57 1.34
C LEU A 334 8.99 9.59 0.53
N CYS A 335 9.60 8.42 0.32
CA CYS A 335 10.76 8.35 -0.55
C CYS A 335 10.43 8.71 -2.01
N GLN A 336 9.27 8.26 -2.50
CA GLN A 336 8.80 8.67 -3.83
C GLN A 336 8.59 10.19 -3.92
N GLN A 337 7.98 10.81 -2.90
CA GLN A 337 7.79 12.26 -2.85
C GLN A 337 9.12 13.02 -2.86
N ALA A 338 10.18 12.45 -2.28
CA ALA A 338 11.49 13.08 -2.23
C ALA A 338 12.24 13.07 -3.57
N TRP A 339 12.01 12.05 -4.40
CA TRP A 339 12.86 11.80 -5.58
C TRP A 339 12.10 11.63 -6.88
N TRP A 340 10.79 11.87 -6.89
CA TRP A 340 9.98 11.77 -8.10
C TRP A 340 9.29 13.09 -8.45
N ASP A 341 8.89 13.20 -9.70
CA ASP A 341 8.15 14.36 -10.18
C ASP A 341 6.77 14.45 -9.51
N LYS A 342 6.39 15.68 -9.15
CA LYS A 342 5.15 15.99 -8.42
C LYS A 342 3.90 15.42 -9.11
N SER A 343 3.80 15.52 -10.43
CA SER A 343 2.63 15.03 -11.16
C SER A 343 2.54 13.50 -11.13
N ASN A 344 3.69 12.83 -11.18
CA ASN A 344 3.75 11.37 -11.12
C ASN A 344 3.39 10.84 -9.74
N ILE A 345 3.91 11.45 -8.67
CA ILE A 345 3.59 11.02 -7.30
C ILE A 345 2.14 11.32 -6.94
N GLN A 346 1.56 12.43 -7.41
CA GLN A 346 0.14 12.74 -7.24
C GLN A 346 -0.73 11.66 -7.90
N ALA A 347 -0.42 11.30 -9.15
CA ALA A 347 -1.16 10.26 -9.86
C ALA A 347 -0.98 8.87 -9.21
N TRP A 348 0.24 8.50 -8.83
CA TRP A 348 0.50 7.24 -8.14
C TRP A 348 -0.25 7.16 -6.80
N THR A 349 -0.19 8.22 -5.99
CA THR A 349 -0.87 8.29 -4.68
C THR A 349 -2.39 8.20 -4.84
N TYR A 350 -2.96 8.89 -5.83
CA TYR A 350 -4.38 8.80 -6.15
C TYR A 350 -4.80 7.37 -6.49
N TYR A 351 -4.14 6.72 -7.47
CA TYR A 351 -4.51 5.36 -7.85
C TYR A 351 -4.23 4.33 -6.76
N TYR A 352 -3.13 4.49 -6.00
CA TYR A 352 -2.83 3.63 -4.84
C TYR A 352 -3.94 3.70 -3.78
N LEU A 353 -4.37 4.90 -3.41
CA LEU A 353 -5.45 5.08 -2.42
C LEU A 353 -6.81 4.66 -2.99
N LEU A 354 -7.06 4.88 -4.29
CA LEU A 354 -8.28 4.44 -4.97
C LEU A 354 -8.42 2.91 -4.90
N ILE A 355 -7.39 2.16 -5.32
CA ILE A 355 -7.50 0.69 -5.33
C ILE A 355 -7.59 0.11 -3.92
N ASN A 356 -6.93 0.73 -2.95
CA ASN A 356 -6.96 0.27 -1.57
C ASN A 356 -8.26 0.63 -0.87
N ASN A 357 -9.01 1.64 -1.31
CA ASN A 357 -10.25 2.07 -0.67
C ASN A 357 -11.44 1.99 -1.63
N TYR A 358 -11.37 1.15 -2.67
CA TYR A 358 -12.31 1.20 -3.77
C TYR A 358 -13.78 1.08 -3.31
N PRO A 359 -14.16 0.08 -2.49
CA PRO A 359 -15.54 -0.02 -2.00
C PRO A 359 -15.97 1.21 -1.19
N ALA A 360 -15.06 1.72 -0.35
CA ALA A 360 -15.29 2.87 0.52
C ALA A 360 -15.48 4.21 -0.22
N VAL A 361 -15.00 4.34 -1.46
CA VAL A 361 -15.09 5.60 -2.24
C VAL A 361 -16.14 5.58 -3.34
N VAL A 362 -16.57 4.39 -3.79
CA VAL A 362 -17.57 4.27 -4.86
C VAL A 362 -18.89 4.89 -4.40
N ASN A 363 -19.38 5.86 -5.18
CA ASN A 363 -20.63 6.58 -4.93
C ASN A 363 -20.72 7.26 -3.55
N ALA A 364 -19.58 7.52 -2.90
CA ALA A 364 -19.53 8.29 -1.66
C ALA A 364 -19.63 9.79 -1.95
N GLU A 365 -20.39 10.53 -1.13
CA GLU A 365 -20.50 11.99 -1.25
C GLU A 365 -19.21 12.69 -0.77
N ASP A 366 -18.88 13.86 -1.32
CA ASP A 366 -17.61 14.56 -1.02
C ASP A 366 -17.40 14.81 0.48
N CYS A 367 -18.44 15.21 1.20
CA CYS A 367 -18.38 15.43 2.65
C CYS A 367 -17.99 14.15 3.41
N VAL A 368 -18.39 12.97 2.92
CA VAL A 368 -18.07 11.66 3.49
C VAL A 368 -16.63 11.34 3.17
N LEU A 369 -16.21 11.55 1.92
CA LEU A 369 -14.82 11.36 1.50
C LEU A 369 -13.85 12.22 2.32
N GLU A 370 -14.19 13.48 2.59
CA GLU A 370 -13.38 14.41 3.39
C GLU A 370 -13.11 13.93 4.82
N ASN A 371 -14.03 13.17 5.41
CA ASN A 371 -13.94 12.77 6.82
C ASN A 371 -13.56 11.30 6.98
N VAL A 372 -14.15 10.39 6.20
CA VAL A 372 -14.01 8.94 6.39
C VAL A 372 -12.79 8.38 5.64
N VAL A 373 -12.45 8.97 4.49
CA VAL A 373 -11.33 8.56 3.63
C VAL A 373 -10.53 9.79 3.16
N ALA A 374 -10.22 10.68 4.11
CA ALA A 374 -9.66 12.01 3.88
C ALA A 374 -8.38 11.99 3.01
N ALA A 375 -7.51 11.00 3.23
CA ALA A 375 -6.29 10.83 2.45
C ALA A 375 -6.58 10.61 0.95
N TYR A 376 -7.59 9.80 0.63
CA TYR A 376 -8.01 9.59 -0.75
C TYR A 376 -8.57 10.89 -1.35
N LYS A 377 -9.43 11.61 -0.61
CA LYS A 377 -9.99 12.89 -1.08
C LYS A 377 -8.90 13.90 -1.42
N ALA A 378 -7.93 14.08 -0.51
CA ALA A 378 -6.80 14.98 -0.72
C ALA A 378 -5.95 14.57 -1.94
N ALA A 379 -5.69 13.27 -2.13
CA ALA A 379 -4.96 12.78 -3.29
C ALA A 379 -5.74 12.96 -4.61
N LYS A 380 -7.05 12.74 -4.59
CA LYS A 380 -7.94 12.97 -5.74
C LYS A 380 -7.94 14.45 -6.14
N ASP A 381 -8.12 15.36 -5.19
CA ASP A 381 -8.14 16.80 -5.47
C ASP A 381 -6.80 17.29 -6.04
N ALA A 382 -5.68 16.78 -5.50
CA ALA A 382 -4.34 17.08 -5.99
C ALA A 382 -4.12 16.57 -7.42
N TYR A 383 -4.60 15.37 -7.73
CA TYR A 383 -4.52 14.78 -9.07
C TYR A 383 -5.38 15.54 -10.08
N ASP A 384 -6.65 15.82 -9.76
CA ASP A 384 -7.58 16.53 -10.64
C ASP A 384 -7.11 17.95 -10.94
N SER A 385 -6.57 18.65 -9.93
CA SER A 385 -5.98 19.99 -10.09
C SER A 385 -4.76 19.97 -11.03
N SER A 386 -3.94 18.92 -10.96
CA SER A 386 -2.78 18.76 -11.84
C SER A 386 -3.20 18.47 -13.29
N ALA A 387 -4.24 17.64 -13.48
CA ALA A 387 -4.75 17.27 -14.79
C ALA A 387 -5.39 18.46 -15.52
N ALA A 388 -6.16 19.29 -14.80
CA ALA A 388 -6.78 20.49 -15.35
C ALA A 388 -5.74 21.47 -15.93
N PHE A 389 -4.60 21.64 -15.27
CA PHE A 389 -3.53 22.54 -15.73
C PHE A 389 -2.94 22.13 -17.09
N PHE A 390 -2.78 20.81 -17.33
CA PHE A 390 -2.28 20.30 -18.61
C PHE A 390 -3.27 20.48 -19.76
N THR A 391 -4.58 20.33 -19.50
CA THR A 391 -5.61 20.54 -20.52
C THR A 391 -5.70 21.99 -20.96
N LEU A 392 -5.60 22.94 -20.02
CA LEU A 392 -5.62 24.37 -20.33
C LEU A 392 -4.38 24.81 -21.11
N SER A 393 -3.20 24.29 -20.74
CA SER A 393 -1.94 24.60 -21.43
C SER A 393 -1.93 24.09 -22.88
N ALA A 394 -2.47 22.89 -23.13
CA ALA A 394 -2.57 22.32 -24.47
C ALA A 394 -3.54 23.10 -25.37
N LEU A 395 -4.66 23.57 -24.82
CA LEU A 395 -5.62 24.41 -25.54
C LEU A 395 -5.04 25.79 -25.89
N VAL A 396 -4.27 26.39 -24.99
CA VAL A 396 -3.59 27.66 -25.25
C VAL A 396 -2.54 27.49 -26.35
N LEU A 397 -1.70 26.46 -26.29
CA LEU A 397 -0.71 26.18 -27.34
C LEU A 397 -1.36 25.90 -28.71
N ALA A 398 -2.50 25.21 -28.74
CA ALA A 398 -3.24 24.97 -29.97
C ALA A 398 -3.98 26.22 -30.51
N ALA A 399 -4.22 27.24 -29.67
CA ALA A 399 -4.81 28.51 -30.11
C ALA A 399 -3.77 29.51 -30.66
N PHE A 400 -2.47 29.28 -30.40
CA PHE A 400 -1.36 30.11 -30.86
C PHE A 400 -0.47 29.45 -31.91
N ALA A 401 -0.79 28.21 -32.32
CA ALA A 401 -0.23 27.51 -33.47
C ALA A 401 -1.22 27.58 -34.64
#